data_AF-A0A1Z9BJM0-F1
#
_entry.id   AF-A0A1Z9BJM0-F1
#
_cell.length_a   1.000
_cell.length_b   1.000
_cell.length_c   1.000
_cell.angle_alpha   90.00
_cell.angle_beta   90.00
_cell.angle_gamma   90.00
#
_symmetry.space_group_name_H-M   'P 1'
#
loop_
_entity.id
_entity.type
_entity.pdbx_description
1 polymer ?
#
loop_
_entity_poly.entity_id
_entity_poly.type
_entity_poly.pdbx_seq_one_letter_code
_entity_poly.pdbx_strand_id
1 'polypeptide(L)'
;MKPSKFFRARSRSLGLALTSSILALCFVWAGGAYAQTLRVGDAAPGFSLSGSDGQTYTLEGILADSKGLVLAWFPKAFTPG
;
A
#
# COMPACT_ATOMS: atom_id res chain seq x y z
N MET A 1 -10.68 -58.92 -31.68
CA MET A 1 -11.73 -58.71 -30.66
C MET A 1 -11.03 -58.42 -29.32
N LYS A 2 -11.44 -57.34 -28.63
CA LYS A 2 -11.07 -56.89 -27.26
C LYS A 2 -9.70 -56.18 -27.02
N PRO A 3 -9.62 -55.32 -25.97
CA PRO A 3 -9.29 -53.89 -26.12
C PRO A 3 -8.15 -53.44 -25.18
N SER A 4 -7.55 -52.26 -25.38
CA SER A 4 -6.75 -51.59 -24.33
C SER A 4 -6.09 -50.30 -24.84
N LYS A 5 -5.90 -49.24 -24.06
CA LYS A 5 -6.53 -48.73 -22.84
C LYS A 5 -6.44 -47.21 -22.95
N PHE A 6 -7.47 -46.55 -22.45
CA PHE A 6 -7.53 -45.12 -22.22
C PHE A 6 -6.37 -44.69 -21.28
N PHE A 7 -5.42 -43.87 -21.75
CA PHE A 7 -4.43 -43.24 -20.88
C PHE A 7 -4.76 -41.75 -20.73
N ARG A 8 -5.61 -41.44 -19.75
CA ARG A 8 -5.92 -40.07 -19.34
C ARG A 8 -4.95 -39.69 -18.21
N ALA A 9 -3.88 -38.97 -18.52
CA ALA A 9 -3.01 -38.42 -17.49
C ALA A 9 -2.28 -37.15 -17.96
N ARG A 10 -2.93 -35.98 -17.84
CA ARG A 10 -2.24 -34.69 -17.62
C ARG A 10 -3.26 -33.56 -17.44
N SER A 11 -3.68 -33.28 -16.20
CA SER A 11 -4.33 -31.97 -15.94
C SER A 11 -4.20 -31.44 -14.51
N ARG A 12 -3.54 -32.15 -13.58
CA ARG A 12 -3.47 -31.72 -12.17
C ARG A 12 -2.32 -30.76 -11.87
N SER A 13 -1.27 -30.71 -12.69
CA SER A 13 -0.10 -29.87 -12.45
C SER A 13 -0.23 -28.43 -12.95
N LEU A 14 -1.15 -28.16 -13.89
CA LEU A 14 -1.30 -26.83 -14.49
C LEU A 14 -2.13 -25.89 -13.60
N GLY A 15 -3.13 -26.42 -12.88
CA GLY A 15 -3.93 -25.64 -11.93
C GLY A 15 -3.15 -25.20 -10.68
N LEU A 16 -2.22 -26.03 -10.21
CA LEU A 16 -1.39 -25.73 -9.03
C LEU A 16 -0.28 -24.71 -9.33
N ALA A 17 0.20 -24.67 -10.58
CA ALA A 17 1.15 -23.66 -11.04
C ALA A 17 0.50 -22.27 -11.17
N LEU A 18 -0.75 -22.20 -11.63
CA LEU A 18 -1.47 -20.93 -11.75
C LEU A 18 -1.79 -20.30 -10.37
N THR A 19 -2.20 -21.11 -9.40
CA THR A 19 -2.52 -20.60 -8.04
C THR A 19 -1.28 -20.09 -7.31
N SER A 20 -0.13 -20.74 -7.50
CA SER A 20 1.16 -20.29 -6.95
C SER A 20 1.58 -18.93 -7.51
N SER A 21 1.43 -18.73 -8.82
CA SER A 21 1.76 -17.45 -9.48
C SER A 21 0.85 -16.29 -9.04
N ILE A 22 -0.44 -16.55 -8.78
CA ILE A 22 -1.37 -15.54 -8.26
C ILE A 22 -1.00 -15.16 -6.81
N LEU A 23 -0.65 -16.13 -5.98
CA LEU A 23 -0.25 -15.88 -4.60
C LEU A 23 1.06 -15.09 -4.51
N ALA A 24 2.02 -15.39 -5.40
CA ALA A 24 3.27 -14.64 -5.50
C ALA A 24 3.03 -13.18 -5.95
N LEU A 25 2.10 -12.94 -6.88
CA LEU A 25 1.73 -11.58 -7.32
C LEU A 25 1.09 -10.77 -6.18
N CYS A 26 0.21 -11.38 -5.39
CA CYS A 26 -0.38 -10.73 -4.22
C CYS A 26 0.67 -10.36 -3.15
N PHE A 27 1.72 -11.16 -3.01
CA PHE A 27 2.77 -10.91 -2.03
C PHE A 27 3.68 -9.72 -2.40
N VAL A 28 3.91 -9.47 -3.69
CA VAL A 28 4.66 -8.30 -4.18
C VAL A 28 3.92 -6.99 -3.91
N TRP A 29 2.58 -7.02 -3.91
CA TRP A 29 1.74 -5.86 -3.62
C TRP A 29 1.59 -5.53 -2.12
N ALA A 30 2.08 -6.39 -1.24
CA ALA A 30 2.04 -6.21 0.22
C ALA A 30 3.27 -5.47 0.78
N GLY A 31 4.21 -5.06 -0.07
CA GLY A 31 5.35 -4.24 0.33
C GLY A 31 4.87 -2.86 0.78
N GLY A 32 4.69 -2.68 2.09
CA GLY A 32 4.36 -1.38 2.67
C GLY A 32 5.40 -0.32 2.29
N ALA A 33 4.94 0.90 2.05
CA ALA A 33 5.83 2.04 1.85
C ALA A 33 6.70 2.22 3.10
N TYR A 34 8.00 1.94 2.99
CA TYR A 34 8.95 2.27 4.04
C TYR A 34 9.05 3.79 4.12
N ALA A 35 8.65 4.36 5.25
CA ALA A 35 8.85 5.78 5.52
C ALA A 35 10.35 6.08 5.48
N GLN A 36 10.79 6.89 4.52
CA GLN A 36 12.17 7.38 4.51
C GLN A 36 12.36 8.29 5.73
N THR A 37 13.45 8.09 6.47
CA THR A 37 13.78 8.96 7.60
C THR A 37 14.09 10.36 7.07
N LEU A 38 13.26 11.34 7.46
CA LEU A 38 13.47 12.74 7.13
C LEU A 38 14.66 13.30 7.88
N ARG A 39 15.50 14.06 7.18
CA ARG A 39 16.64 14.82 7.74
C ARG A 39 16.38 16.32 7.59
N VAL A 40 17.13 17.12 8.34
CA VAL A 40 17.07 18.58 8.21
C VAL A 40 17.53 18.99 6.81
N GLY A 41 16.71 19.81 6.15
CA GLY A 41 16.95 20.29 4.79
C GLY A 41 16.32 19.42 3.70
N ASP A 42 15.81 18.23 4.04
CA ASP A 42 15.04 17.43 3.08
C ASP A 42 13.74 18.16 2.73
N ALA A 43 13.32 18.06 1.47
CA ALA A 43 12.02 18.53 1.06
C ALA A 43 10.92 17.73 1.79
N ALA A 44 9.95 18.44 2.37
CA ALA A 44 8.82 17.78 3.01
C ALA A 44 8.03 16.97 1.96
N PRO A 45 7.71 15.69 2.22
CA PRO A 45 6.92 14.90 1.31
C PRO A 45 5.50 15.48 1.19
N GLY A 46 4.96 15.49 -0.03
CA GLY A 46 3.60 15.91 -0.26
C GLY A 46 2.61 15.06 0.53
N PHE A 47 1.59 15.70 1.10
CA PHE A 47 0.49 15.03 1.77
C PHE A 47 -0.85 15.62 1.33
N SER A 48 -1.92 14.84 1.55
CA SER A 48 -3.31 15.26 1.45
C SER A 48 -4.04 14.65 2.65
N LEU A 49 -4.54 15.50 3.55
CA LEU A 49 -5.12 15.10 4.83
C LEU A 49 -6.51 15.69 4.99
N SER A 50 -7.46 14.89 5.45
CA SER A 50 -8.80 15.35 5.80
C SER A 50 -8.80 16.00 7.20
N GLY A 51 -9.34 17.21 7.29
CA GLY A 51 -9.53 17.94 8.53
C GLY A 51 -10.82 17.54 9.26
N SER A 52 -10.89 17.86 10.55
CA SER A 52 -12.10 17.69 11.37
C SER A 52 -13.24 18.62 10.95
N ASP A 53 -12.95 19.65 10.17
CA ASP A 53 -13.88 20.58 9.55
C ASP A 53 -14.47 20.06 8.23
N GLY A 54 -14.07 18.87 7.79
CA GLY A 54 -14.48 18.26 6.53
C GLY A 54 -13.72 18.77 5.30
N GLN A 55 -12.74 19.66 5.47
CA GLN A 55 -11.90 20.14 4.37
C GLN A 55 -10.72 19.19 4.12
N THR A 56 -10.10 19.31 2.95
CA THR A 56 -8.86 18.58 2.63
C THR A 56 -7.70 19.56 2.52
N TYR A 57 -6.62 19.26 3.23
CA TYR A 57 -5.42 20.09 3.29
C TYR A 57 -4.26 19.40 2.60
N THR A 58 -3.61 20.12 1.69
CA THR A 58 -2.40 19.66 0.99
C THR A 58 -1.19 20.51 1.38
N LEU A 59 0.00 19.91 1.32
CA LEU A 59 1.25 20.65 1.58
C LEU A 59 1.39 21.88 0.68
N GLU A 60 1.17 21.72 -0.61
CA GLU A 60 1.26 22.79 -1.61
C GLU A 60 0.25 23.91 -1.33
N GLY A 61 -1.00 23.57 -1.00
CA GLY A 61 -2.04 24.54 -0.70
C GLY A 61 -1.69 25.40 0.52
N ILE A 62 -1.13 24.79 1.57
CA ILE A 62 -0.71 25.53 2.77
C ILE A 62 0.47 26.45 2.46
N LEU A 63 1.47 25.96 1.72
CA LEU A 63 2.67 26.73 1.39
C LEU A 63 2.43 27.83 0.35
N ALA A 64 1.33 27.77 -0.42
CA ALA A 64 0.94 28.86 -1.31
C ALA A 64 0.64 30.16 -0.54
N ASP A 65 0.05 30.04 0.65
CA ASP A 65 -0.40 31.17 1.47
C ASP A 65 0.44 31.37 2.75
N SER A 66 1.43 30.51 3.01
CA SER A 66 2.23 30.49 4.24
C SER A 66 3.72 30.32 3.97
N LYS A 67 4.57 30.93 4.82
CA LYS A 67 6.04 30.76 4.74
C LYS A 67 6.53 29.39 5.23
N GLY A 68 5.67 28.59 5.85
CA GLY A 68 6.04 27.29 6.40
C GLY A 68 4.86 26.60 7.10
N LEU A 69 5.09 25.36 7.52
CA LEU A 69 4.12 24.49 8.17
C LEU A 69 4.80 23.76 9.34
N VAL A 70 4.11 23.68 10.48
CA VAL A 70 4.48 22.79 11.59
C VAL A 70 3.49 21.64 11.62
N LEU A 71 3.99 20.41 11.47
CA LEU A 71 3.19 19.19 11.60
C LEU A 71 3.50 18.53 12.94
N ALA A 72 2.46 18.35 13.76
CA ALA A 72 2.56 17.67 15.05
C ALA A 72 1.52 16.55 15.10
N TRP A 73 1.89 15.42 15.71
CA TRP A 73 1.02 14.27 15.89
C TRP A 73 1.06 13.79 17.34
N PHE A 74 -0.02 13.15 17.76
CA PHE A 74 -0.17 12.57 19.09
C PHE A 74 -0.98 11.27 18.97
N PRO A 75 -0.90 10.34 19.94
CA PRO A 75 -1.39 8.98 19.74
C PRO A 75 -2.90 8.88 19.48
N LYS A 76 -3.69 9.68 20.19
CA LYS A 76 -5.16 9.58 20.15
C LYS A 76 -5.85 10.83 20.70
N ALA A 77 -6.87 11.30 19.98
CA ALA A 77 -7.81 12.33 20.45
C ALA A 77 -8.53 11.92 21.75
N PHE A 78 -8.90 12.91 22.56
CA PHE A 78 -9.72 12.75 23.78
C PHE A 78 -9.11 11.83 24.85
N THR A 79 -7.78 11.89 25.05
CA THR A 79 -7.09 11.18 26.13
C THR A 79 -6.35 12.17 27.04
N PRO A 80 -6.31 11.96 28.37
CA PRO A 80 -5.34 12.65 29.22
C PRO A 80 -3.94 12.19 28.80
N GLY A 81 -3.05 13.16 28.57
CA GLY A 81 -1.71 12.93 28.01
C GLY A 81 -0.77 12.15 28.93
#